data_AF-A0A4R4QC60-F1
#
_entry.id   AF-A0A4R4QC60-F1
#
_cell.length_a   1.000
_cell.length_b   1.000
_cell.length_c   1.000
_cell.angle_alpha   90.00
_cell.angle_beta   90.00
_cell.angle_gamma   90.00
#
_symmetry.space_group_name_H-M   'P 1'
#
loop_
_entity.id
_entity.type
_entity.pdbx_description
1 polymer ?
#
loop_
_entity_poly.entity_id
_entity_poly.type
_entity_poly.pdbx_seq_one_letter_code
_entity_poly.pdbx_strand_id
1 'polypeptide(L)'
;MVVAAVAAVGVAGSPSAAQAQPSEAMSSAAGWSVVAGLGHFVYDEPGTVGHRIWFGVQAVTAPGGSTYGQFLYRHELPDGTLVGQGRADVTCLKVTGNVAVFTAIVPEGQGNVRNHGYYVKIIDGVSEPDQIVDAQAQNGSEPPPTRCIDPETELPPDVPQRPRYPVLIGGYTVHGGEQSPAGVEAPAGSHWARP
;
A
#
# COMPACT_ATOMS: atom_id res chain seq x y z
N MET A 1 72.93 18.05 29.72
CA MET A 1 71.68 18.66 30.17
C MET A 1 70.57 17.61 30.06
N VAL A 2 69.60 17.70 30.95
CA VAL A 2 68.64 16.66 31.40
C VAL A 2 67.64 16.18 30.32
N VAL A 3 67.20 14.93 30.51
CA VAL A 3 66.16 14.14 29.82
C VAL A 3 64.77 14.79 29.86
N ALA A 4 63.96 14.60 28.81
CA ALA A 4 62.51 14.35 28.98
C ALA A 4 61.90 13.69 27.73
N ALA A 5 61.48 12.44 27.90
CA ALA A 5 60.58 11.74 27.01
C ALA A 5 59.13 12.14 27.31
N VAL A 6 58.27 12.21 26.30
CA VAL A 6 56.82 12.10 26.47
C VAL A 6 56.31 11.13 25.41
N ALA A 7 55.92 9.94 25.86
CA ALA A 7 55.05 9.03 25.12
C ALA A 7 53.61 9.49 25.31
N ALA A 8 52.84 9.59 24.22
CA ALA A 8 51.38 9.63 24.27
C ALA A 8 50.85 8.49 23.41
N VAL A 9 50.13 7.60 24.10
CA VAL A 9 49.48 6.40 23.60
C VAL A 9 48.05 6.75 23.20
N GLY A 10 47.52 6.08 22.18
CA GLY A 10 46.08 5.98 21.94
C GLY A 10 45.60 6.81 20.73
N VAL A 11 44.70 6.34 19.90
CA VAL A 11 43.91 5.12 19.87
C VAL A 11 43.69 4.83 18.38
N ALA A 12 43.87 3.58 17.96
CA ALA A 12 43.45 3.15 16.64
C ALA A 12 41.93 3.33 16.56
N GLY A 13 41.47 4.40 15.91
CA GLY A 13 40.08 4.58 15.55
C GLY A 13 39.73 3.52 14.51
N SER A 14 39.10 2.43 14.97
CA SER A 14 38.49 1.44 14.11
C SER A 14 37.60 2.16 13.10
N PRO A 15 37.63 1.80 11.81
CA PRO A 15 36.67 2.32 10.86
C PRO A 15 35.30 1.89 11.37
N SER A 16 34.49 2.88 11.75
CA SER A 16 33.09 2.70 12.03
C SER A 16 32.48 2.18 10.74
N ALA A 17 32.35 0.86 10.64
CA ALA A 17 31.53 0.24 9.62
C ALA A 17 30.18 0.93 9.72
N ALA A 18 29.82 1.68 8.68
CA ALA A 18 28.47 2.15 8.50
C ALA A 18 27.59 0.91 8.69
N GLN A 19 26.88 0.86 9.81
CA GLN A 19 25.89 -0.18 10.06
C GLN A 19 24.87 0.01 8.95
N ALA A 20 25.00 -0.79 7.90
CA ALA A 20 23.93 -1.00 6.95
C ALA A 20 22.72 -1.32 7.82
N GLN A 21 21.73 -0.42 7.82
CA GLN A 21 20.44 -0.71 8.41
C GLN A 21 20.04 -2.08 7.89
N PRO A 22 19.69 -3.03 8.76
CA PRO A 22 19.12 -4.29 8.30
C PRO A 22 17.99 -3.89 7.35
N SER A 23 18.18 -4.20 6.06
CA SER A 23 17.09 -4.21 5.11
C SER A 23 16.01 -5.00 5.82
N GLU A 24 14.87 -4.38 6.14
CA GLU A 24 13.71 -5.09 6.68
C GLU A 24 13.60 -6.32 5.81
N ALA A 25 13.91 -7.47 6.42
CA ALA A 25 13.85 -8.73 5.71
C ALA A 25 12.44 -8.75 5.17
N MET A 26 12.32 -8.74 3.83
CA MET A 26 11.06 -8.96 3.16
C MET A 26 10.49 -10.20 3.82
N SER A 27 9.56 -9.99 4.74
CA SER A 27 8.73 -11.05 5.27
C SER A 27 7.96 -11.47 4.05
N SER A 28 8.45 -12.50 3.39
CA SER A 28 7.76 -13.16 2.30
C SER A 28 6.48 -13.67 2.91
N ALA A 29 5.42 -12.86 2.83
CA ALA A 29 4.10 -13.26 3.22
C ALA A 29 3.78 -14.53 2.41
N ALA A 30 3.74 -15.68 3.07
CA ALA A 30 3.61 -16.99 2.44
C ALA A 30 2.18 -17.27 1.93
N GLY A 31 1.44 -16.22 1.57
CA GLY A 31 0.04 -16.29 1.20
C GLY A 31 -0.31 -15.27 0.12
N TRP A 32 -1.33 -15.59 -0.66
CA TRP A 32 -1.88 -14.67 -1.65
C TRP A 32 -2.58 -13.51 -0.95
N SER A 33 -2.43 -12.29 -1.45
CA SER A 33 -3.31 -11.17 -1.06
C SER A 33 -4.19 -10.80 -2.25
N VAL A 34 -5.45 -10.48 -1.99
CA VAL A 34 -6.44 -10.13 -3.01
C VAL A 34 -7.26 -8.93 -2.55
N VAL A 35 -7.49 -8.00 -3.46
CA VAL A 35 -8.55 -7.00 -3.33
C VAL A 35 -9.35 -6.96 -4.63
N ALA A 36 -10.67 -7.02 -4.52
CA ALA A 36 -11.56 -6.91 -5.66
C ALA A 36 -12.86 -6.21 -5.27
N GLY A 37 -13.33 -5.28 -6.09
CA GLY A 37 -14.60 -4.61 -5.87
C GLY A 37 -14.80 -3.39 -6.74
N LEU A 38 -16.00 -2.84 -6.66
CA LEU A 38 -16.45 -1.66 -7.38
C LEU A 38 -17.23 -0.79 -6.41
N GLY A 39 -17.15 0.52 -6.58
CA GLY A 39 -18.00 1.43 -5.85
C GLY A 39 -17.81 2.88 -6.21
N HIS A 40 -18.40 3.74 -5.39
CA HIS A 40 -18.18 5.17 -5.50
C HIS A 40 -18.28 5.86 -4.15
N PHE A 41 -17.66 7.03 -4.07
CA PHE A 41 -17.80 7.96 -2.96
C PHE A 41 -17.98 9.39 -3.48
N VAL A 42 -18.33 10.30 -2.58
CA VAL A 42 -18.54 11.72 -2.89
C VAL A 42 -17.68 12.54 -1.95
N TYR A 43 -16.87 13.43 -2.52
CA TYR A 43 -16.05 14.37 -1.77
C TYR A 43 -16.92 15.39 -1.04
N ASP A 44 -16.54 15.76 0.18
CA ASP A 44 -17.12 16.85 0.96
C ASP A 44 -16.10 17.94 1.35
N GLU A 45 -14.86 17.82 0.86
CA GLU A 45 -13.78 18.78 1.08
C GLU A 45 -13.95 20.09 0.26
N PRO A 46 -13.51 21.24 0.79
CA PRO A 46 -13.50 22.50 0.04
C PRO A 46 -12.79 22.37 -1.32
N GLY A 47 -13.45 22.86 -2.39
CA GLY A 47 -12.93 22.79 -3.76
C GLY A 47 -13.30 21.52 -4.54
N THR A 48 -13.75 20.46 -3.86
CA THR A 48 -14.24 19.22 -4.49
C THR A 48 -15.61 18.78 -3.98
N VAL A 49 -16.29 19.59 -3.16
CA VAL A 49 -17.61 19.28 -2.61
C VAL A 49 -18.59 18.79 -3.70
N GLY A 50 -19.15 17.61 -3.50
CA GLY A 50 -20.12 16.98 -4.40
C GLY A 50 -19.50 16.28 -5.61
N HIS A 51 -18.18 16.33 -5.80
CA HIS A 51 -17.50 15.57 -6.85
C HIS A 51 -17.66 14.08 -6.55
N ARG A 52 -18.08 13.32 -7.56
CA ARG A 52 -18.31 11.88 -7.44
C ARG A 52 -17.16 11.11 -8.07
N ILE A 53 -16.60 10.17 -7.31
CA ILE A 53 -15.53 9.29 -7.77
C ILE A 53 -16.06 7.87 -7.83
N TRP A 54 -16.21 7.36 -9.04
CA TRP A 54 -16.45 5.94 -9.30
C TRP A 54 -15.11 5.24 -9.45
N PHE A 55 -14.98 4.07 -8.83
CA PHE A 55 -13.74 3.32 -8.86
C PHE A 55 -13.96 1.81 -8.80
N GLY A 56 -12.96 1.09 -9.29
CA GLY A 56 -12.92 -0.36 -9.28
C GLY A 56 -11.50 -0.85 -9.10
N VAL A 57 -11.32 -1.94 -8.38
CA VAL A 57 -10.02 -2.60 -8.26
C VAL A 57 -10.19 -4.09 -8.46
N GLN A 58 -9.20 -4.69 -9.10
CA GLN A 58 -8.97 -6.12 -9.07
C GLN A 58 -7.46 -6.32 -9.06
N ALA A 59 -6.91 -6.73 -7.91
CA ALA A 59 -5.48 -6.89 -7.75
C ALA A 59 -5.14 -8.08 -6.86
N VAL A 60 -3.97 -8.65 -7.13
CA VAL A 60 -3.43 -9.80 -6.45
C VAL A 60 -1.95 -9.61 -6.15
N THR A 61 -1.51 -10.03 -4.97
CA THR A 61 -0.09 -10.24 -4.65
C THR A 61 0.15 -11.73 -4.47
N ALA A 62 1.06 -12.26 -5.28
CA ALA A 62 1.44 -13.67 -5.24
C ALA A 62 2.36 -13.96 -4.04
N PRO A 63 2.49 -15.24 -3.60
CA PRO A 63 3.38 -15.65 -2.51
C PRO A 63 4.89 -15.34 -2.68
N GLY A 64 5.31 -14.80 -3.83
CA GLY A 64 6.67 -14.28 -4.07
C GLY A 64 6.79 -12.76 -4.00
N GLY A 65 5.73 -12.05 -3.59
CA GLY A 65 5.69 -10.58 -3.48
C GLY A 65 5.35 -9.85 -4.79
N SER A 66 5.28 -10.55 -5.92
CA SER A 66 4.87 -9.94 -7.19
C SER A 66 3.39 -9.55 -7.16
N THR A 67 3.11 -8.30 -7.50
CA THR A 67 1.75 -7.73 -7.54
C THR A 67 1.31 -7.50 -8.98
N TYR A 68 0.04 -7.84 -9.27
CA TYR A 68 -0.59 -7.61 -10.55
C TYR A 68 -2.03 -7.18 -10.34
N GLY A 69 -2.51 -6.20 -11.10
CA GLY A 69 -3.89 -5.77 -11.00
C GLY A 69 -4.20 -4.50 -11.75
N GLN A 70 -5.47 -4.12 -11.74
CA GLN A 70 -5.97 -2.91 -12.38
C GLN A 70 -6.81 -2.12 -11.39
N PHE A 71 -6.66 -0.81 -11.48
CA PHE A 71 -7.51 0.17 -10.82
C PHE A 71 -8.22 0.99 -11.90
N LEU A 72 -9.54 1.04 -11.86
CA LEU A 72 -10.38 1.83 -12.74
C LEU A 72 -10.87 3.05 -11.98
N TYR A 73 -10.92 4.20 -12.64
CA TYR A 73 -11.42 5.43 -12.04
C TYR A 73 -12.27 6.21 -13.02
N ARG A 74 -13.24 6.96 -12.48
CA ARG A 74 -14.04 7.95 -13.18
C ARG A 74 -14.45 9.06 -12.21
N HIS A 75 -14.13 10.29 -12.56
CA HIS A 75 -14.38 11.49 -11.79
C HIS A 75 -15.44 12.35 -12.48
N GLU A 76 -16.55 12.59 -11.78
CA GLU A 76 -17.65 13.46 -12.20
C GLU A 76 -17.77 14.68 -11.28
N LEU A 77 -18.09 15.83 -11.87
CA LEU A 77 -18.55 17.03 -11.15
C LEU A 77 -19.96 16.78 -10.56
N PRO A 78 -20.45 17.65 -9.65
CA PRO A 78 -21.77 17.47 -9.03
C PRO A 78 -22.94 17.46 -10.02
N ASP A 79 -22.77 18.11 -11.18
CA ASP A 79 -23.75 18.15 -12.28
C ASP A 79 -23.67 16.94 -13.22
N GLY A 80 -22.75 16.00 -12.96
CA GLY A 80 -22.50 14.81 -13.77
C GLY A 80 -21.49 15.02 -14.90
N THR A 81 -20.92 16.21 -15.06
CA THR A 81 -19.88 16.48 -16.06
C THR A 81 -18.64 15.63 -15.77
N LEU A 82 -18.18 14.89 -16.79
CA LEU A 82 -16.99 14.05 -16.69
C LEU A 82 -15.72 14.90 -16.67
N VAL A 83 -14.93 14.80 -15.60
CA VAL A 83 -13.60 15.43 -15.49
C VAL A 83 -12.52 14.52 -16.06
N GLY A 84 -12.62 13.22 -15.79
CA GLY A 84 -11.65 12.24 -16.27
C GLY A 84 -12.09 10.81 -15.95
N GLN A 85 -11.59 9.86 -16.73
CA GLN A 85 -11.75 8.44 -16.48
C GLN A 85 -10.60 7.67 -17.10
N GLY A 86 -10.29 6.49 -16.58
CA GLY A 86 -9.22 5.68 -17.12
C GLY A 86 -8.90 4.47 -16.26
N ARG A 87 -7.68 3.97 -16.47
CA ARG A 87 -7.11 2.82 -15.77
C ARG A 87 -5.71 3.16 -15.28
N ALA A 88 -5.37 2.60 -14.13
CA ALA A 88 -4.01 2.52 -13.59
C ALA A 88 -3.66 1.06 -13.33
N ASP A 89 -2.37 0.73 -13.46
CA ASP A 89 -1.85 -0.60 -13.11
C ASP A 89 -1.47 -0.62 -11.63
N VAL A 90 -1.92 -1.65 -10.91
CA VAL A 90 -1.61 -1.81 -9.48
C VAL A 90 -0.18 -2.34 -9.36
N THR A 91 0.70 -1.54 -8.77
CA THR A 91 2.13 -1.85 -8.65
C THR A 91 2.51 -2.41 -7.28
N CYS A 92 1.68 -2.16 -6.26
CA CYS A 92 1.83 -2.76 -4.94
C CYS A 92 0.46 -2.96 -4.30
N LEU A 93 0.31 -4.08 -3.57
CA LEU A 93 -0.85 -4.39 -2.75
C LEU A 93 -0.35 -5.01 -1.44
N LYS A 94 -0.86 -4.50 -0.32
CA LYS A 94 -0.66 -5.04 1.02
C LYS A 94 -2.02 -5.19 1.68
N VAL A 95 -2.31 -6.38 2.18
CA VAL A 95 -3.54 -6.67 2.92
C VAL A 95 -3.19 -6.98 4.37
N THR A 96 -3.93 -6.40 5.31
CA THR A 96 -3.79 -6.66 6.75
C THR A 96 -5.18 -6.67 7.38
N GLY A 97 -5.64 -7.85 7.82
CA GLY A 97 -7.02 -8.03 8.27
C GLY A 97 -8.02 -7.69 7.15
N ASN A 98 -8.94 -6.78 7.44
CA ASN A 98 -9.96 -6.26 6.52
C ASN A 98 -9.49 -5.02 5.72
N VAL A 99 -8.21 -4.67 5.79
CA VAL A 99 -7.66 -3.46 5.15
C VAL A 99 -6.77 -3.84 3.97
N ALA A 100 -7.03 -3.26 2.81
CA ALA A 100 -6.17 -3.31 1.63
C ALA A 100 -5.57 -1.93 1.36
N VAL A 101 -4.24 -1.83 1.33
CA VAL A 101 -3.51 -0.65 0.87
C VAL A 101 -2.87 -1.00 -0.47
N PHE A 102 -3.08 -0.16 -1.48
CA PHE A 102 -2.46 -0.36 -2.78
C PHE A 102 -2.04 0.95 -3.44
N THR A 103 -1.04 0.82 -4.32
CA THR A 103 -0.58 1.89 -5.20
C THR A 103 -0.89 1.51 -6.63
N ALA A 104 -1.49 2.43 -7.38
CA ALA A 104 -1.78 2.25 -8.80
C ALA A 104 -1.22 3.40 -9.63
N ILE A 105 -0.54 3.10 -10.73
CA ILE A 105 0.10 4.10 -11.59
C ILE A 105 -0.55 4.09 -12.97
N VAL A 106 -0.90 5.27 -13.48
CA VAL A 106 -1.39 5.42 -14.86
C VAL A 106 -0.25 5.12 -15.82
N PRO A 107 -0.39 4.14 -16.74
CA PRO A 107 0.67 3.81 -17.68
C PRO A 107 1.03 4.99 -18.58
N GLU A 108 2.31 5.10 -18.94
CA GLU A 108 2.75 6.11 -19.89
C GLU A 108 1.97 6.02 -21.22
N GLY A 109 1.58 7.17 -21.77
CA GLY A 109 0.84 7.24 -23.03
C GLY A 109 -0.68 7.07 -22.91
N GLN A 110 -1.24 6.92 -21.71
CA GLN A 110 -2.69 6.94 -21.50
C GLN A 110 -3.21 8.34 -21.12
N GLY A 111 -3.93 8.98 -22.05
CA GLY A 111 -4.54 10.29 -21.84
C GLY A 111 -3.53 11.45 -21.76
N ASN A 112 -3.96 12.57 -21.18
CA ASN A 112 -3.12 13.77 -20.98
C ASN A 112 -2.33 13.74 -19.65
N VAL A 113 -2.45 12.64 -18.91
CA VAL A 113 -1.95 12.51 -17.55
C VAL A 113 -0.61 11.77 -17.61
N ARG A 114 0.45 12.37 -17.06
CA ARG A 114 1.79 11.76 -16.97
C ARG A 114 2.16 11.58 -15.51
N ASN A 115 2.89 10.52 -15.15
CA ASN A 115 3.40 10.33 -13.80
C ASN A 115 2.32 10.47 -12.72
N HIS A 116 1.15 9.88 -12.94
CA HIS A 116 0.04 9.97 -12.01
C HIS A 116 -0.11 8.68 -11.20
N GLY A 117 -0.07 8.83 -9.89
CA GLY A 117 -0.17 7.75 -8.93
C GLY A 117 -1.41 7.93 -8.05
N TYR A 118 -2.15 6.84 -7.87
CA TYR A 118 -3.21 6.68 -6.88
C TYR A 118 -2.66 5.90 -5.69
N TYR A 119 -2.82 6.44 -4.49
CA TYR A 119 -2.56 5.75 -3.23
C TYR A 119 -3.89 5.54 -2.54
N VAL A 120 -4.28 4.28 -2.36
CA VAL A 120 -5.64 3.94 -1.96
C VAL A 120 -5.60 2.98 -0.80
N LYS A 121 -6.45 3.24 0.19
CA LYS A 121 -6.74 2.35 1.30
C LYS A 121 -8.22 2.02 1.26
N ILE A 122 -8.54 0.74 1.20
CA ILE A 122 -9.90 0.20 1.31
C ILE A 122 -10.01 -0.55 2.63
N ILE A 123 -11.07 -0.28 3.37
CA ILE A 123 -11.40 -0.94 4.63
C ILE A 123 -12.74 -1.62 4.42
N ASP A 124 -12.74 -2.96 4.38
CA ASP A 124 -13.96 -3.77 4.32
C ASP A 124 -14.74 -3.57 5.63
N GLY A 125 -15.96 -3.05 5.50
CA GLY A 125 -16.80 -2.66 6.63
C GLY A 125 -17.47 -3.83 7.33
N VAL A 126 -17.45 -5.04 6.74
CA VAL A 126 -18.06 -6.29 7.20
C VAL A 126 -19.58 -6.22 7.42
N SER A 127 -20.02 -5.39 8.36
CA SER A 127 -21.42 -5.07 8.67
C SER A 127 -21.79 -3.61 8.41
N GLU A 128 -20.80 -2.75 8.22
CA GLU A 128 -20.93 -1.34 7.85
C GLU A 128 -20.55 -1.13 6.38
N PRO A 129 -20.86 0.03 5.77
CA PRO A 129 -20.32 0.36 4.46
C PRO A 129 -18.79 0.34 4.46
N ASP A 130 -18.21 -0.19 3.38
CA ASP A 130 -16.76 -0.11 3.17
C ASP A 130 -16.31 1.34 3.20
N GLN A 131 -15.05 1.56 3.60
CA GLN A 131 -14.46 2.89 3.61
C GLN A 131 -13.29 2.97 2.64
N ILE A 132 -13.09 4.16 2.08
CA ILE A 132 -11.94 4.50 1.25
C ILE A 132 -11.23 5.73 1.78
N VAL A 133 -9.89 5.68 1.74
CA VAL A 133 -9.02 6.86 1.80
C VAL A 133 -8.23 6.89 0.51
N ASP A 134 -8.18 8.05 -0.15
CA ASP A 134 -7.38 8.23 -1.35
C ASP A 134 -6.46 9.46 -1.24
N ALA A 135 -5.31 9.33 -1.88
CA ALA A 135 -4.41 10.43 -2.20
C ALA A 135 -3.86 10.23 -3.61
N GLN A 136 -3.51 11.34 -4.25
CA GLN A 136 -3.07 11.33 -5.65
C GLN A 136 -1.79 12.14 -5.79
N ALA A 137 -0.79 11.58 -6.46
CA ALA A 137 0.33 12.34 -6.99
C ALA A 137 0.01 12.70 -8.44
N GLN A 138 -0.07 14.00 -8.76
CA GLN A 138 -0.44 14.46 -10.10
C GLN A 138 0.75 15.00 -10.88
N ASN A 139 0.91 14.55 -12.13
CA ASN A 139 1.55 15.31 -13.23
C ASN A 139 2.90 15.97 -12.91
N GLY A 140 3.76 15.26 -12.19
CA GLY A 140 5.14 15.69 -11.93
C GLY A 140 6.11 15.30 -13.04
N SER A 141 7.32 15.87 -13.03
CA SER A 141 8.43 15.40 -13.87
C SER A 141 9.03 14.08 -13.38
N GLU A 142 8.78 13.73 -12.11
CA GLU A 142 9.29 12.53 -11.47
C GLU A 142 8.24 11.41 -11.45
N PRO A 143 8.61 10.15 -11.72
CA PRO A 143 7.71 9.02 -11.58
C PRO A 143 7.21 8.86 -10.14
N PRO A 144 5.91 8.56 -9.93
CA PRO A 144 5.40 8.30 -8.59
C PRO A 144 6.02 7.00 -8.01
N PRO A 145 6.20 6.91 -6.68
CA PRO A 145 6.62 5.68 -6.03
C PRO A 145 5.74 4.48 -6.41
N THR A 146 6.35 3.33 -6.66
CA THR A 146 5.66 2.07 -7.02
C THR A 146 5.35 1.19 -5.81
N ARG A 147 5.97 1.47 -4.65
CA ARG A 147 5.71 0.78 -3.38
C ARG A 147 4.34 1.15 -2.82
N CYS A 148 3.83 0.33 -1.90
CA CYS A 148 2.63 0.64 -1.14
C CYS A 148 2.88 1.88 -0.28
N ILE A 149 1.95 2.82 -0.33
CA ILE A 149 1.92 4.02 0.51
C ILE A 149 0.53 4.06 1.16
N ASP A 150 0.47 4.06 2.48
CA ASP A 150 -0.80 4.29 3.18
C ASP A 150 -1.14 5.80 3.12
N PRO A 151 -2.20 6.21 2.40
CA PRO A 151 -2.57 7.62 2.25
C PRO A 151 -3.03 8.27 3.57
N GLU A 152 -3.30 7.49 4.61
CA GLU A 152 -3.69 7.99 5.91
C GLU A 152 -2.49 8.27 6.83
N THR A 153 -1.40 7.52 6.69
CA THR A 153 -0.29 7.54 7.67
C THR A 153 1.10 7.79 7.11
N GLU A 154 1.31 7.63 5.80
CA GLU A 154 2.63 7.68 5.16
C GLU A 154 2.81 8.86 4.20
N LEU A 155 1.83 9.75 4.09
CA LEU A 155 1.99 10.99 3.35
C LEU A 155 2.92 11.97 4.09
N PRO A 156 3.62 12.88 3.38
CA PRO A 156 4.42 13.92 3.99
C PRO A 156 3.64 14.73 5.03
N PRO A 157 4.27 15.17 6.14
CA PRO A 157 3.58 15.82 7.26
C PRO A 157 2.94 17.17 6.92
N ASP A 158 3.33 17.78 5.80
CA ASP A 158 2.75 19.01 5.25
C ASP A 158 1.48 18.76 4.42
N VAL A 159 1.16 17.50 4.11
CA VAL A 159 -0.09 17.12 3.45
C VAL A 159 -1.19 16.94 4.51
N PRO A 160 -2.34 17.61 4.37
CA PRO A 160 -3.47 17.41 5.28
C PRO A 160 -3.87 15.94 5.37
N GLN A 161 -4.25 15.50 6.58
CA GLN A 161 -4.80 14.17 6.77
C GLN A 161 -6.00 13.95 5.85
N ARG A 162 -6.00 12.81 5.15
CA ARG A 162 -7.05 12.47 4.19
C ARG A 162 -8.27 11.92 4.94
N PRO A 163 -9.47 12.44 4.69
CA PRO A 163 -10.68 11.90 5.31
C PRO A 163 -10.99 10.49 4.79
N ARG A 164 -11.74 9.73 5.58
CA ARG A 164 -12.34 8.46 5.17
C ARG A 164 -13.72 8.73 4.59
N TYR A 165 -13.99 8.19 3.41
CA TYR A 165 -15.31 8.27 2.80
C TYR A 165 -16.01 6.92 2.83
N PRO A 166 -17.33 6.88 3.09
CA PRO A 166 -18.12 5.67 2.90
C PRO A 166 -18.26 5.36 1.41
N VAL A 167 -18.15 4.09 1.06
CA VAL A 167 -18.45 3.56 -0.27
C VAL A 167 -19.96 3.33 -0.34
N LEU A 168 -20.65 4.09 -1.19
CA LEU A 168 -22.12 4.19 -1.17
C LEU A 168 -22.83 3.09 -1.98
N ILE A 169 -22.16 2.52 -2.98
CA ILE A 169 -22.68 1.42 -3.82
C ILE A 169 -21.55 0.43 -4.05
N GLY A 170 -21.90 -0.86 -4.08
CA GLY A 170 -20.96 -1.95 -4.33
C GLY A 170 -20.39 -2.52 -3.04
N GLY A 171 -19.16 -3.02 -3.11
CA GLY A 171 -18.48 -3.64 -1.99
C GLY A 171 -17.15 -4.25 -2.42
N TYR A 172 -16.28 -4.46 -1.45
CA TYR A 172 -14.94 -4.97 -1.65
C TYR A 172 -14.75 -6.27 -0.91
N THR A 173 -14.14 -7.22 -1.59
CA THR A 173 -13.57 -8.41 -0.98
C THR A 173 -12.10 -8.15 -0.74
N VAL A 174 -11.70 -8.18 0.53
CA VAL A 174 -10.31 -8.08 0.96
C VAL A 174 -9.88 -9.39 1.60
N HIS A 175 -8.87 -10.03 1.03
CA HIS A 175 -8.33 -11.28 1.55
C HIS A 175 -6.82 -11.21 1.66
N GLY A 176 -6.29 -11.43 2.86
CA GLY A 176 -4.88 -11.68 3.10
C GLY A 176 -4.68 -13.17 3.37
N GLY A 177 -3.69 -13.77 2.74
CA GLY A 177 -3.32 -15.15 3.02
C GLY A 177 -2.88 -15.26 4.47
N GLU A 178 -3.56 -16.11 5.23
CA GLU A 178 -3.29 -16.34 6.63
C GLU A 178 -1.87 -16.91 6.79
N GLN A 179 -1.06 -16.30 7.67
CA GLN A 179 0.16 -16.94 8.12
C GLN A 179 -0.25 -18.14 8.95
N SER A 180 -0.16 -19.35 8.36
CA SER A 180 -0.15 -20.56 9.18
C SER A 180 1.04 -20.43 10.14
N PRO A 181 0.84 -20.44 11.47
CA PRO A 181 1.94 -20.31 12.41
C PRO A 181 2.88 -21.50 12.19
N ALA A 182 4.07 -21.23 11.68
CA ALA A 182 5.14 -22.21 11.65
C ALA A 182 5.45 -22.60 13.10
N GLY A 183 5.08 -23.82 13.50
CA GLY A 183 5.46 -24.38 14.80
C GLY A 183 4.32 -24.94 15.64
N VAL A 184 3.53 -25.86 15.10
CA VAL A 184 3.03 -26.97 15.92
C VAL A 184 3.58 -28.23 15.29
N GLU A 185 4.69 -28.71 15.85
CA GLU A 185 5.17 -30.06 15.65
C GLU A 185 3.99 -31.00 15.88
N ALA A 186 3.53 -31.67 14.82
CA ALA A 186 2.51 -32.70 14.95
C ALA A 186 3.03 -33.73 15.95
N PRO A 187 2.30 -34.07 17.04
CA PRO A 187 2.76 -35.10 17.94
C PRO A 187 2.89 -36.40 17.14
N ALA A 188 4.13 -36.89 17.06
CA ALA A 188 4.42 -38.20 16.56
C ALA A 188 3.66 -39.24 17.40
N GLY A 189 2.82 -40.04 16.75
CA GLY A 189 2.34 -41.30 17.29
C GLY A 189 0.85 -41.35 17.64
N SER A 190 0.08 -41.97 16.74
CA SER A 190 -0.81 -43.04 17.18
C SER A 190 -0.92 -44.09 16.06
N HIS A 191 -0.21 -45.19 16.27
CA HIS A 191 -0.46 -46.47 15.62
C HIS A 191 -1.91 -46.86 15.90
N TRP A 192 -2.78 -46.74 14.90
CA TRP A 192 -4.07 -47.43 14.93
C TRP A 192 -3.86 -48.83 14.35
N ALA A 193 -3.81 -49.81 15.26
CA ALA A 193 -4.01 -51.21 14.92
C ALA A 193 -5.44 -51.36 14.35
N ARG A 194 -5.55 -52.01 13.19
CA ARG A 194 -6.82 -52.42 12.61
C ARG A 194 -7.27 -53.73 13.30
N PRO A 195 -8.56 -53.88 13.62
CA PRO A 195 -9.14 -55.21 13.86
C PRO A 195 -9.21 -56.02 12.56
#